data_AF-A0A8I1I0Z5-F1
#
_entry.id   AF-A0A8I1I0Z5-F1
#
_cell.length_a   1.000
_cell.length_b   1.000
_cell.length_c   1.000
_cell.angle_alpha   90.00
_cell.angle_beta   90.00
_cell.angle_gamma   90.00
#
_symmetry.space_group_name_H-M   'P 1'
#
loop_
_entity.id
_entity.type
_entity.pdbx_description
1 polymer ?
#
loop_
_entity_poly.entity_id
_entity_poly.type
_entity_poly.pdbx_seq_one_letter_code
_entity_poly.pdbx_strand_id
1 'polypeptide(L)'
;MPLAELFKQVLCFMFDGTSRHVSHFDQLAADHGYGAAIETDPTQLASSHQIKRMFGSFFLIHVLVFRRLLAQVFIRRLGETRPAVVELGLDSMVMDNDDARCRNGVTRPTREKRIPALADELGQIDYRRRVSPRQGAR
;
A
#
# COMPACT_ATOMS: atom_id res chain seq x y z
N MET A 1 -10.94 20.46 -2.50
CA MET A 1 -10.48 20.21 -3.88
C MET A 1 -11.55 19.46 -4.64
N PRO A 2 -11.82 19.81 -5.91
CA PRO A 2 -12.71 19.06 -6.79
C PRO A 2 -12.24 17.61 -6.97
N LEU A 3 -13.19 16.68 -7.12
CA LEU A 3 -12.88 15.25 -7.29
C LEU A 3 -12.09 14.98 -8.58
N ALA A 4 -12.42 15.67 -9.67
CA ALA A 4 -11.73 15.53 -10.96
C ALA A 4 -10.23 15.87 -10.86
N GLU A 5 -9.90 16.91 -10.09
CA GLU A 5 -8.54 17.36 -9.86
C GLU A 5 -7.74 16.34 -9.03
N LEU A 6 -8.40 15.72 -8.03
CA LEU A 6 -7.82 14.65 -7.24
C LEU A 6 -7.54 13.39 -8.08
N PHE A 7 -8.47 13.02 -8.97
CA PHE A 7 -8.27 11.91 -9.91
C PHE A 7 -7.15 12.19 -10.90
N LYS A 8 -7.08 13.41 -11.46
CA LYS A 8 -5.98 13.84 -12.35
C LYS A 8 -4.63 13.62 -11.68
N GLN A 9 -4.47 14.09 -10.45
CA GLN A 9 -3.23 13.96 -9.70
C GLN A 9 -2.87 12.51 -9.37
N VAL A 10 -3.86 11.66 -9.06
CA VAL A 10 -3.63 10.23 -8.86
C VAL A 10 -3.14 9.56 -10.14
N LEU A 11 -3.74 9.89 -11.29
CA LEU A 11 -3.30 9.36 -12.58
C LEU A 11 -1.88 9.83 -12.93
N CYS A 12 -1.59 11.12 -12.78
CA CYS A 12 -0.26 11.69 -12.97
C CYS A 12 0.78 11.00 -12.07
N PHE A 13 0.47 10.79 -10.78
CA PHE A 13 1.32 10.07 -9.84
C PHE A 13 1.58 8.62 -10.27
N MET A 14 0.55 7.93 -10.78
CA MET A 14 0.70 6.56 -11.28
C MET A 14 1.53 6.48 -12.57
N PHE A 15 1.44 7.49 -13.44
CA PHE A 15 2.23 7.56 -14.68
C PHE A 15 3.68 7.97 -14.42
N ASP A 16 3.91 8.89 -13.49
CA ASP A 16 5.24 9.34 -13.09
C ASP A 16 6.06 8.19 -12.49
N GLY A 17 5.45 7.44 -11.57
CA GLY A 17 6.02 6.19 -11.06
C GLY A 17 7.31 6.34 -10.23
N THR A 18 7.77 7.56 -9.95
CA THR A 18 8.97 7.87 -9.15
C THR A 18 8.87 7.30 -7.73
N SER A 19 7.66 7.31 -7.16
CA SER A 19 7.36 6.73 -5.85
C SER A 19 6.00 6.05 -5.85
N ARG A 20 5.85 4.99 -5.04
CA ARG A 20 4.58 4.29 -4.82
C ARG A 20 3.97 4.61 -3.46
N HIS A 21 4.64 5.42 -2.64
CA HIS A 21 4.20 5.73 -1.29
C HIS A 21 3.19 6.88 -1.31
N VAL A 22 2.02 6.68 -0.69
CA VAL A 22 1.01 7.73 -0.58
C VAL A 22 1.51 8.94 0.22
N SER A 23 2.49 8.75 1.12
CA SER A 23 3.17 9.85 1.82
C SER A 23 3.95 10.77 0.90
N HIS A 24 4.35 10.32 -0.31
CA HIS A 24 5.07 11.15 -1.27
C HIS A 24 4.23 12.32 -1.80
N PHE A 25 2.89 12.21 -1.75
CA PHE A 25 2.00 13.34 -2.09
C PHE A 25 2.26 14.58 -1.23
N ASP A 26 2.70 14.42 0.02
CA ASP A 26 3.05 15.58 0.86
C ASP A 26 4.33 16.29 0.38
N GLN A 27 5.25 15.54 -0.25
CA GLN A 27 6.45 16.10 -0.88
C GLN A 27 6.10 16.77 -2.22
N LEU A 28 5.26 16.12 -3.03
CA LEU A 28 4.77 16.66 -4.30
C LEU A 28 3.94 17.94 -4.10
N ALA A 29 3.17 18.03 -3.00
CA ALA A 29 2.42 19.23 -2.67
C ALA A 29 3.30 20.43 -2.29
N ALA A 30 4.54 20.19 -1.84
CA ALA A 30 5.52 21.24 -1.55
C ALA A 30 6.35 21.61 -2.79
N ASP A 31 6.31 20.81 -3.85
CA ASP A 31 7.06 21.05 -5.08
C ASP A 31 6.27 21.91 -6.06
N HIS A 32 6.69 23.17 -6.19
CA HIS A 32 6.12 24.12 -7.14
C HIS A 32 6.32 23.69 -8.61
N GLY A 33 7.40 22.98 -8.92
CA GLY A 33 7.68 22.49 -10.27
C GLY A 33 6.72 21.38 -10.68
N TYR A 34 6.41 20.46 -9.76
CA TYR A 34 5.43 19.42 -9.99
C TYR A 34 4.04 20.01 -10.27
N GLY A 35 3.57 20.95 -9.44
CA GLY A 35 2.26 21.59 -9.63
C GLY A 35 2.12 22.32 -10.97
N ALA A 36 3.18 22.98 -11.43
CA ALA A 36 3.21 23.61 -12.74
C ALA A 36 3.12 22.59 -13.89
N ALA A 37 3.80 21.44 -13.77
CA ALA A 37 3.81 20.40 -14.80
C ALA A 37 2.46 19.73 -15.02
N ILE A 38 1.65 19.62 -13.97
CA ILE A 38 0.28 19.03 -14.04
C ILE A 38 -0.82 20.09 -14.22
N GLU A 39 -0.43 21.35 -14.45
CA GLU A 39 -1.34 22.50 -14.60
C GLU A 39 -2.35 22.60 -13.44
N THR A 40 -1.84 22.48 -12.21
CA THR A 40 -2.65 22.54 -10.99
C THR A 40 -2.24 23.73 -10.15
N ASP A 41 -3.23 24.48 -9.66
CA ASP A 41 -2.99 25.56 -8.71
C ASP A 41 -2.34 25.02 -7.41
N PRO A 42 -1.31 25.69 -6.85
CA PRO A 42 -0.62 25.21 -5.65
C PRO A 42 -1.54 24.97 -4.44
N THR A 43 -2.65 25.72 -4.32
CA THR A 43 -3.63 25.52 -3.24
C THR A 43 -4.49 24.27 -3.43
N GLN A 44 -4.42 23.66 -4.61
CA GLN A 44 -5.14 22.46 -5.02
C GLN A 44 -4.21 21.26 -5.25
N LEU A 45 -3.01 21.25 -4.69
CA LEU A 45 -2.19 20.04 -4.65
C LEU A 45 -2.67 19.09 -3.56
N ALA A 46 -2.73 17.81 -3.88
CA ALA A 46 -3.32 16.80 -3.02
C ALA A 46 -2.33 16.35 -1.95
N SER A 47 -2.79 16.37 -0.69
CA SER A 47 -2.01 15.78 0.40
C SER A 47 -2.24 14.28 0.53
N SER A 48 -1.31 13.59 1.19
CA SER A 48 -1.41 12.16 1.47
C SER A 48 -2.72 11.82 2.21
N HIS A 49 -3.20 12.72 3.06
CA HIS A 49 -4.45 12.54 3.79
C HIS A 49 -5.69 12.63 2.89
N GLN A 50 -5.71 13.55 1.92
CA GLN A 50 -6.81 13.66 0.96
C GLN A 50 -6.89 12.43 0.05
N ILE A 51 -5.75 11.95 -0.43
CA ILE A 51 -5.64 10.74 -1.24
C ILE A 51 -6.11 9.51 -0.46
N LYS A 52 -5.68 9.35 0.80
CA LYS A 52 -6.15 8.26 1.68
C LYS A 52 -7.66 8.28 1.87
N ARG A 53 -8.25 9.47 2.09
CA ARG A 53 -9.71 9.60 2.24
C ARG A 53 -10.45 9.23 0.96
N MET A 54 -9.97 9.71 -0.20
CA MET A 54 -10.55 9.34 -1.49
C MET A 54 -10.50 7.83 -1.71
N PHE A 55 -9.36 7.19 -1.45
CA PHE A 55 -9.25 5.74 -1.61
C PHE A 55 -10.13 4.97 -0.61
N GLY A 56 -10.24 5.47 0.62
CA GLY A 56 -11.15 4.90 1.62
C GLY A 56 -12.63 5.03 1.27
N SER A 57 -13.00 5.98 0.39
CA SER A 57 -14.37 6.11 -0.14
C SER A 57 -14.70 5.09 -1.23
N PHE A 58 -13.74 4.36 -1.81
CA PHE A 58 -14.06 3.26 -2.71
C PHE A 58 -14.70 2.11 -1.92
N PHE A 59 -15.97 1.84 -2.22
CA PHE A 59 -16.73 0.82 -1.52
C PHE A 59 -16.16 -0.58 -1.77
N LEU A 60 -16.07 -1.36 -0.69
CA LEU A 60 -15.72 -2.80 -0.70
C LEU A 60 -16.53 -3.59 -1.74
N ILE A 61 -17.77 -3.15 -2.02
CA ILE A 61 -18.64 -3.78 -3.02
C ILE A 61 -18.04 -3.74 -4.43
N HIS A 62 -17.36 -2.65 -4.83
CA HIS A 62 -16.72 -2.55 -6.13
C HIS A 62 -15.54 -3.51 -6.24
N VAL A 63 -14.75 -3.65 -5.16
CA VAL A 63 -13.64 -4.62 -5.10
C VAL A 63 -14.17 -6.06 -5.24
N LEU A 64 -15.29 -6.38 -4.57
CA LEU A 64 -15.91 -7.71 -4.66
C LEU A 64 -16.47 -8.02 -6.04
N VAL A 65 -17.18 -7.06 -6.66
CA VAL A 65 -17.72 -7.20 -8.02
C VAL A 65 -16.59 -7.33 -9.04
N PHE A 66 -15.56 -6.49 -8.92
CA PHE A 66 -14.41 -6.54 -9.82
C PHE A 66 -13.64 -7.86 -9.69
N ARG A 67 -13.45 -8.37 -8.46
CA ARG A 67 -12.89 -9.71 -8.23
C ARG A 67 -13.69 -10.81 -8.91
N ARG A 68 -15.02 -10.77 -8.82
CA ARG A 68 -15.89 -11.74 -9.51
C ARG A 68 -15.74 -11.65 -11.02
N LEU A 69 -15.68 -10.44 -11.58
CA LEU A 69 -15.47 -10.23 -13.02
C LEU A 69 -14.12 -10.79 -13.47
N LEU A 70 -13.04 -10.47 -12.77
CA LEU A 70 -11.70 -11.01 -13.07
C LEU A 70 -11.67 -12.53 -13.00
N ALA A 71 -12.29 -13.13 -11.98
CA ALA A 71 -12.40 -14.58 -11.85
C ALA A 71 -13.18 -15.20 -13.03
N GLN A 72 -14.29 -14.60 -13.44
CA GLN A 72 -15.07 -15.06 -14.59
C GLN A 72 -14.28 -14.99 -15.89
N VAL A 73 -13.59 -13.86 -16.12
CA VAL A 73 -12.72 -13.69 -17.30
C VAL A 73 -11.59 -14.71 -17.27
N PHE A 74 -10.94 -14.90 -16.12
CA PHE A 74 -9.86 -15.87 -15.96
C PHE A 74 -10.32 -17.31 -16.24
N ILE A 75 -11.44 -17.75 -15.65
CA ILE A 75 -12.02 -19.08 -15.87
C ILE A 75 -12.39 -19.28 -17.34
N ARG A 76 -13.01 -18.28 -17.96
CA ARG A 76 -13.34 -18.33 -19.39
C ARG A 76 -12.08 -18.51 -20.24
N ARG A 77 -11.03 -17.73 -19.98
CA ARG A 77 -9.74 -17.86 -20.68
C ARG A 77 -9.09 -19.21 -20.43
N LEU A 78 -9.20 -19.76 -19.23
CA LEU A 78 -8.69 -21.09 -18.91
C LEU A 78 -9.41 -22.18 -19.71
N GLY A 79 -10.72 -22.06 -19.89
CA GLY A 79 -11.54 -22.97 -20.70
C GLY A 79 -11.27 -22.89 -22.21
N GLU A 80 -10.90 -21.71 -22.72
CA GLU A 80 -10.50 -21.49 -24.12
C GLU A 80 -9.09 -22.04 -24.39
N THR A 81 -8.11 -21.68 -23.56
CA THR A 81 -6.69 -22.04 -23.76
C THR A 81 -6.42 -23.50 -23.39
N ARG A 82 -7.19 -24.09 -22.46
CA ARG A 82 -7.04 -25.48 -21.95
C ARG A 82 -5.57 -25.87 -21.68
N PRO A 83 -4.84 -25.09 -20.87
CA PRO A 83 -3.45 -25.42 -20.58
C PRO A 83 -3.38 -26.72 -19.77
N ALA A 84 -2.34 -27.52 -20.00
CA ALA A 84 -2.10 -28.75 -19.25
C ALA A 84 -1.74 -28.47 -17.77
N VAL A 85 -1.16 -27.30 -17.50
CA VAL A 85 -0.75 -26.85 -16.15
C VAL A 85 -1.12 -25.39 -15.97
N VAL A 86 -1.64 -25.05 -14.79
CA VAL A 86 -1.94 -23.66 -14.40
C VAL A 86 -0.86 -23.18 -13.43
N GLU A 87 0.09 -22.39 -13.93
CA GLU A 87 1.10 -21.76 -13.09
C GLU A 87 0.54 -20.47 -12.49
N LEU A 88 0.26 -20.50 -11.19
CA LEU A 88 -0.15 -19.32 -10.45
C LEU A 88 1.08 -18.65 -9.84
N GLY A 89 1.53 -17.58 -10.49
CA GLY A 89 2.51 -16.67 -9.91
C GLY A 89 1.89 -15.94 -8.72
N LEU A 90 2.09 -16.46 -7.50
CA LEU A 90 1.85 -15.69 -6.29
C LEU A 90 2.97 -14.65 -6.20
N ASP A 91 2.72 -13.50 -6.83
CA ASP A 91 3.63 -12.37 -6.72
C ASP A 91 3.51 -11.82 -5.29
N SER A 92 4.39 -12.26 -4.41
CA SER A 92 4.65 -11.53 -3.18
C SER A 92 5.45 -10.29 -3.58
N MET A 93 4.76 -9.26 -4.06
CA MET A 93 5.40 -7.96 -4.20
C MET A 93 6.00 -7.61 -2.83
N VAL A 94 7.34 -7.52 -2.77
CA VAL A 94 8.04 -7.08 -1.55
C VAL A 94 7.81 -5.58 -1.44
N MET A 95 6.65 -5.22 -0.89
CA MET A 95 6.37 -3.83 -0.54
C MET A 95 7.12 -3.51 0.74
N ASP A 96 7.90 -2.42 0.71
CA ASP A 96 8.36 -1.79 1.93
C ASP A 96 7.12 -1.30 2.70
N ASN A 97 6.94 -1.88 3.89
CA ASN A 97 5.76 -1.71 4.73
C ASN A 97 6.13 -1.06 6.07
N ASP A 98 7.23 -0.31 6.11
CA ASP A 98 7.71 0.36 7.32
C ASP A 98 6.75 1.43 7.86
N ASP A 99 5.87 1.96 7.00
CA ASP A 99 4.80 2.89 7.38
C ASP A 99 3.51 2.24 7.91
N ALA A 100 3.41 0.90 7.93
CA ALA A 100 2.19 0.24 8.39
C ALA A 100 2.04 0.25 9.91
N ARG A 101 0.79 0.38 10.36
CA ARG A 101 0.45 0.31 11.78
C ARG A 101 0.84 -1.05 12.40
N CYS A 102 0.62 -2.14 11.69
CA CYS A 102 1.05 -3.49 12.05
C CYS A 102 1.59 -4.19 10.80
N ARG A 103 2.66 -5.00 10.95
CA ARG A 103 3.08 -5.92 9.89
C ARG A 103 2.08 -7.07 9.79
N ASN A 104 1.80 -7.52 8.57
CA ASN A 104 0.93 -8.69 8.33
C ASN A 104 1.43 -9.90 9.15
N GLY A 105 0.54 -10.48 9.96
CA GLY A 105 0.86 -11.60 10.84
C GLY A 105 1.43 -11.23 12.22
N VAL A 106 1.54 -9.94 12.55
CA VAL A 106 1.95 -9.46 13.89
C VAL A 106 0.77 -8.79 14.59
N THR A 107 0.39 -9.33 15.76
CA THR A 107 -0.76 -8.86 16.55
C THR A 107 -0.51 -7.50 17.22
N ARG A 108 0.75 -7.10 17.40
CA ARG A 108 1.14 -5.82 18.03
C ARG A 108 1.58 -4.79 16.99
N PRO A 109 1.23 -3.51 17.18
CA PRO A 109 1.62 -2.45 16.26
C PRO A 109 3.13 -2.25 16.26
N THR A 110 3.68 -1.94 15.08
CA THR A 110 5.11 -1.80 14.82
C THR A 110 5.74 -0.59 15.55
N ARG A 111 4.91 0.30 16.13
CA ARG A 111 5.31 1.47 16.93
C ARG A 111 4.88 1.43 18.39
N GLU A 112 4.97 0.28 19.06
CA GLU A 112 4.89 0.24 20.52
C GLU A 112 6.29 0.12 21.12
N LYS A 113 6.97 1.26 21.31
CA LYS A 113 8.13 1.31 22.22
C LYS A 113 7.59 1.09 23.64
N ARG A 114 7.87 -0.09 24.19
CA ARG A 114 7.63 -0.39 25.61
C ARG A 114 8.43 0.62 26.44
N ILE A 115 7.75 1.51 27.17
CA ILE A 115 8.40 2.24 28.27
C ILE A 115 8.82 1.16 29.29
N PRO A 116 10.11 1.01 29.64
CA PRO A 116 10.60 -0.16 30.38
C PRO A 116 10.20 -0.20 31.87
N ALA A 117 9.17 0.51 32.30
CA ALA A 117 8.82 0.65 33.72
C ALA A 117 7.52 -0.05 34.13
N LEU A 118 6.73 -0.58 33.18
CA LEU A 118 5.45 -1.25 33.47
C LEU A 118 5.39 -2.70 32.93
N ALA A 119 6.56 -3.28 32.66
CA ALA A 119 6.72 -4.57 32.00
C ALA A 119 6.89 -5.74 32.96
N ASP A 120 7.20 -5.46 34.23
CA ASP A 120 7.54 -6.47 35.23
C ASP A 120 6.33 -7.11 35.92
N GLU A 121 5.12 -6.54 35.77
CA GLU A 121 3.92 -7.05 36.46
C GLU A 121 3.00 -7.97 35.64
N LEU A 122 3.18 -8.09 34.33
CA LEU A 122 2.31 -8.96 33.51
C LEU A 122 3.13 -10.00 32.76
N GLY A 123 3.10 -11.21 33.32
CA GLY A 123 3.80 -12.39 32.84
C GLY A 123 3.49 -12.79 31.40
N GLN A 124 4.57 -13.19 30.72
CA GLN A 124 4.68 -14.17 29.63
C GLN A 124 3.56 -14.26 28.58
N ILE A 125 3.92 -13.92 27.33
CA ILE A 125 3.67 -14.81 26.17
C ILE A 125 4.91 -14.77 25.27
N ASP A 126 5.66 -15.88 25.25
CA ASP A 126 6.89 -16.09 24.48
C ASP A 126 6.54 -16.57 23.06
N TYR A 127 6.71 -15.71 22.05
CA TYR A 127 6.70 -16.11 20.65
C TYR A 127 8.14 -16.27 20.15
N ARG A 128 8.71 -17.44 20.42
CA ARG A 128 10.02 -17.85 19.94
C ARG A 128 9.97 -18.12 18.43
N ARG A 129 10.27 -17.13 17.59
CA ARG A 129 10.85 -17.37 16.25
C ARG A 129 12.31 -16.94 16.26
N ARG A 130 13.21 -17.92 16.18
CA ARG A 130 14.62 -17.71 15.89
C ARG A 130 14.74 -17.00 14.54
N VAL A 131 15.17 -15.75 14.55
CA VAL A 131 15.81 -15.15 13.38
C VAL A 131 17.31 -15.35 13.60
N SER A 132 17.92 -16.16 12.74
CA SER A 132 19.38 -16.36 12.75
C SER A 132 20.06 -15.00 12.47
N PRO A 133 21.11 -14.61 13.21
CA PRO A 133 21.85 -13.41 12.89
C PRO A 133 22.52 -13.60 11.53
N ARG A 134 22.31 -12.66 10.60
CA ARG A 134 23.25 -12.47 9.48
C ARG A 134 24.60 -12.10 10.10
N GLN A 135 25.51 -13.07 10.19
CA GLN A 135 26.93 -12.79 10.37
C GLN A 135 27.45 -12.18 9.08
N GLY A 136 28.05 -10.99 9.17
CA GLY A 136 28.69 -10.31 8.06
C GLY A 136 30.09 -10.88 7.76
N ALA A 137 30.46 -10.78 6.48
CA ALA A 137 31.81 -10.65 5.91
C ALA A 137 31.56 -10.55 4.39
N ARG A 138 32.00 -9.54 3.65
CA ARG A 138 33.28 -8.82 3.67
C ARG A 138 33.09 -7.49 2.94
#